data_AF-A0A6G9QID5-F1
#
_entry.id   AF-A0A6G9QID5-F1
#
_cell.length_a   1.000
_cell.length_b   1.000
_cell.length_c   1.000
_cell.angle_alpha   90.00
_cell.angle_beta   90.00
_cell.angle_gamma   90.00
#
_symmetry.space_group_name_H-M   'P 1'
#
loop_
_entity.id
_entity.type
_entity.pdbx_description
1 polymer ?
#
loop_
_entity_poly.entity_id
_entity_poly.type
_entity_poly.pdbx_seq_one_letter_code
_entity_poly.pdbx_strand_id
1 'polypeptide(L)'
;MKPLTDFEKYVIEQKGTERPFSGEYVNHDAKGQYLCKKCLAPLYKSEHKFNAHCGWPAFDDEIPGAVKRTIDADGQRVEITCFQCGGHLGHVFEGEQLTPKNVRHCVNSVSMIFQAAPDSTTNLSISEFATFGAGCFWCVEAIFAALKGVIKVQSGYAGGEARHANYDSVCSGRTGHAEVVHIEFDPSMISYDELLEVLFKSHDPTTLNQQGNDKGTQYRSVIFTHNAEQILKANQMIEQLQQARIWPNPIVTEISAFENFYPAESYHDDYFAKHGEQPYCQMVVKPKVDKFKKLFADKLK
;
A
#
# COMPACT_ATOMS: atom_id res chain seq x y z
N MET A 1 -2.08 6.07 19.00
CA MET A 1 -1.57 7.47 18.98
C MET A 1 -0.38 7.55 19.92
N LYS A 2 0.70 8.23 19.54
CA LYS A 2 1.83 8.46 20.45
C LYS A 2 1.37 9.42 21.58
N PRO A 3 1.75 9.17 22.84
CA PRO A 3 1.43 10.09 23.93
C PRO A 3 2.12 11.43 23.71
N LEU A 4 1.42 12.54 24.00
CA LEU A 4 1.98 13.89 23.95
C LEU A 4 3.05 14.04 25.04
N THR A 5 4.16 14.70 24.71
CA THR A 5 5.17 15.19 25.66
C THR A 5 4.58 16.29 26.55
N ASP A 6 5.24 16.62 27.67
CA ASP A 6 4.73 17.62 28.61
C ASP A 6 4.62 19.02 27.96
N PHE A 7 5.55 19.38 27.07
CA PHE A 7 5.47 20.62 26.32
C PHE A 7 4.33 20.61 25.30
N GLU A 8 4.14 19.51 24.58
CA GLU A 8 3.01 19.36 23.66
C GLU A 8 1.67 19.42 24.41
N LYS A 9 1.55 18.82 25.60
CA LYS A 9 0.35 18.95 26.44
C LYS A 9 0.11 20.39 26.89
N TYR A 10 1.17 21.09 27.31
CA TYR A 10 1.09 22.49 27.69
C TYR A 10 0.51 23.35 26.55
N VAL A 11 0.99 23.16 25.32
CA VAL A 11 0.48 23.93 24.18
C VAL A 11 -0.91 23.44 23.73
N ILE A 12 -1.08 22.15 23.48
CA ILE A 12 -2.28 21.59 22.82
C ILE A 12 -3.47 21.49 23.78
N GLU A 13 -3.25 21.15 25.05
CA GLU A 13 -4.31 20.87 26.01
C GLU A 13 -4.51 22.00 27.02
N GLN A 14 -3.45 22.72 27.38
CA GLN A 14 -3.49 23.84 28.34
C GLN A 14 -3.47 25.22 27.66
N LYS A 15 -3.60 25.26 26.32
CA LYS A 15 -3.65 26.49 25.51
C LYS A 15 -2.43 27.40 25.68
N GLY A 16 -1.26 26.79 25.91
CA GLY A 16 0.01 27.49 25.90
C GLY A 16 0.42 27.96 24.50
N THR A 17 1.51 28.71 24.42
CA THR A 17 2.08 29.17 23.14
C THR A 17 3.57 28.84 23.10
N GLU A 18 4.03 28.26 21.99
CA GLU A 18 5.46 28.03 21.76
C GLU A 18 6.21 29.36 21.62
N ARG A 19 7.51 29.39 21.91
CA ARG A 19 8.30 30.61 21.74
C ARG A 19 8.36 31.00 20.26
N PRO A 20 8.35 32.30 19.93
CA PRO A 20 8.51 32.73 18.55
C PRO A 20 9.88 32.28 18.02
N PHE A 21 9.92 31.92 16.74
CA PHE A 21 11.08 31.45 15.98
C PHE A 21 11.70 30.12 16.46
N SER A 22 11.08 29.41 17.41
CA SER A 22 11.58 28.11 17.88
C SER A 22 10.90 26.89 17.27
N GLY A 23 9.74 27.09 16.62
CA GLY A 23 8.94 25.98 16.09
C GLY A 23 9.52 25.37 14.81
N GLU A 24 9.39 24.05 14.68
CA GLU A 24 9.84 23.28 13.51
C GLU A 24 9.29 23.82 12.18
N TYR A 25 8.05 24.31 12.20
CA TYR A 25 7.34 24.69 10.97
C TYR A 25 7.38 26.19 10.65
N VAL A 26 8.12 27.00 11.39
CA VAL A 26 8.24 28.45 11.16
C VAL A 26 8.69 28.73 9.71
N ASN A 27 9.85 28.21 9.32
CA ASN A 27 10.44 28.40 7.98
C ASN A 27 10.26 27.18 7.07
N HIS A 28 9.32 26.30 7.39
CA HIS A 28 9.07 25.10 6.60
C HIS A 28 8.29 25.42 5.32
N ASP A 29 8.78 24.94 4.18
CA ASP A 29 8.27 25.22 2.83
C ASP A 29 7.99 23.96 2.00
N ALA A 30 8.18 22.76 2.57
CA ALA A 30 7.91 21.51 1.85
C ALA A 30 6.41 21.35 1.50
N LYS A 31 6.15 20.71 0.35
CA LYS A 31 4.80 20.46 -0.16
C LYS A 31 4.13 19.35 0.62
N GLY A 32 2.88 19.54 1.03
CA GLY A 32 2.17 18.58 1.87
C GLY A 32 0.98 19.16 2.62
N GLN A 33 0.65 18.51 3.73
CA GLN A 33 -0.44 18.90 4.61
C GLN A 33 0.04 18.93 6.06
N TYR A 34 -0.52 19.84 6.84
CA TYR A 34 -0.33 19.91 8.28
C TYR A 34 -1.53 19.27 8.95
N LEU A 35 -1.27 18.24 9.73
CA LEU A 35 -2.26 17.47 10.47
C LEU A 35 -2.23 17.87 11.95
N CYS A 36 -3.35 17.70 12.65
CA CYS A 36 -3.39 17.88 14.09
C CYS A 36 -2.48 16.87 14.79
N LYS A 37 -1.58 17.33 15.66
CA LYS A 37 -0.67 16.45 16.41
C LYS A 37 -1.41 15.43 17.28
N LYS A 38 -2.57 15.79 17.84
CA LYS A 38 -3.34 14.95 18.77
C LYS A 38 -4.19 13.88 18.09
N CYS A 39 -4.87 14.21 16.98
CA CYS A 39 -5.83 13.29 16.34
C CYS A 39 -5.55 12.99 14.86
N LEU A 40 -4.51 13.59 14.28
CA LEU A 40 -4.11 13.45 12.87
C LEU A 40 -5.15 13.96 11.86
N ALA A 41 -6.20 14.67 12.29
CA ALA A 41 -7.14 15.31 11.38
C ALA A 41 -6.42 16.39 10.54
N PRO A 42 -6.68 16.47 9.23
CA PRO A 42 -6.03 17.43 8.35
C PRO A 42 -6.48 18.86 8.67
N LEU A 43 -5.54 19.80 8.82
CA LEU A 43 -5.80 21.18 9.22
C LEU A 43 -5.54 22.18 8.10
N TYR A 44 -4.34 22.12 7.53
CA TYR A 44 -3.85 23.07 6.53
C TYR A 44 -3.14 22.33 5.41
N LYS A 45 -3.11 22.92 4.22
CA LYS A 45 -2.22 22.50 3.14
C LYS A 45 -1.01 23.42 3.08
N SER A 46 0.10 22.94 2.55
CA SER A 46 1.31 23.77 2.32
C SER A 46 1.03 24.98 1.43
N GLU A 47 0.02 24.90 0.55
CA GLU A 47 -0.40 26.02 -0.31
C GLU A 47 -1.08 27.17 0.45
N HIS A 48 -1.59 26.92 1.66
CA HIS A 48 -2.14 27.97 2.52
C HIS A 48 -1.04 28.68 3.32
N LYS A 49 0.17 28.09 3.39
CA LYS A 49 1.24 28.63 4.22
C LYS A 49 1.90 29.82 3.52
N PHE A 50 2.12 30.89 4.29
CA PHE A 50 2.86 32.06 3.82
C PHE A 50 3.78 32.60 4.92
N ASN A 51 4.70 33.51 4.56
CA ASN A 51 5.58 34.15 5.53
C ASN A 51 4.96 35.47 6.01
N ALA A 52 4.46 35.49 7.24
CA ALA A 52 3.92 36.68 7.90
C ALA A 52 4.94 37.42 8.78
N HIS A 53 6.18 36.91 8.89
CA HIS A 53 7.21 37.42 9.83
C HIS A 53 6.77 37.47 11.30
N CYS A 54 5.74 36.70 11.69
CA CYS A 54 5.18 36.74 13.05
C CYS A 54 5.92 35.85 14.06
N GLY A 55 6.86 35.00 13.62
CA GLY A 55 7.60 34.08 14.49
C GLY A 55 6.96 32.69 14.68
N TRP A 56 5.81 32.45 14.06
CA TRP A 56 5.12 31.15 14.04
C TRP A 56 4.73 30.81 12.60
N PRO A 57 4.44 29.54 12.26
CA PRO A 57 3.84 29.22 10.98
C PRO A 57 2.52 29.97 10.80
N ALA A 58 2.39 30.62 9.65
CA ALA A 58 1.23 31.41 9.27
C ALA A 58 0.52 30.79 8.06
N PHE A 59 -0.81 30.70 8.13
CA PHE A 59 -1.65 30.21 7.03
C PHE A 59 -2.75 31.21 6.70
N ASP A 60 -3.08 31.37 5.42
CA ASP A 60 -4.12 32.29 4.95
C ASP A 60 -5.42 31.59 4.52
N ASP A 61 -5.51 30.29 4.77
CA ASP A 61 -6.68 29.47 4.55
C ASP A 61 -6.59 28.17 5.36
N GLU A 62 -7.68 27.44 5.47
CA GLU A 62 -7.78 26.15 6.15
C GLU A 62 -8.41 25.09 5.25
N ILE A 63 -8.24 23.82 5.61
CA ILE A 63 -9.07 22.79 5.00
C ILE A 63 -10.52 23.02 5.49
N PRO A 64 -11.53 23.09 4.60
CA PRO A 64 -12.89 23.40 5.00
C PRO A 64 -13.40 22.49 6.12
N GLY A 65 -13.83 23.10 7.23
CA GLY A 65 -14.33 22.38 8.42
C GLY A 65 -13.25 21.82 9.36
N ALA A 66 -11.97 22.07 9.09
CA ALA A 66 -10.88 21.53 9.92
C ALA A 66 -10.61 22.32 11.21
N VAL A 67 -10.93 23.61 11.21
CA VAL A 67 -10.61 24.55 12.30
C VAL A 67 -11.89 25.12 12.90
N LYS A 68 -11.98 25.10 14.22
CA LYS A 68 -13.03 25.79 14.98
C LYS A 68 -12.48 27.11 15.53
N ARG A 69 -13.19 28.19 15.24
CA ARG A 69 -12.90 29.56 15.69
C ARG A 69 -13.76 29.91 16.92
N THR A 70 -13.15 30.36 18.01
CA THR A 70 -13.84 30.75 19.24
C THR A 70 -13.29 32.08 19.74
N ILE A 71 -14.14 33.04 20.09
CA ILE A 71 -13.70 34.32 20.64
C ILE A 71 -13.14 34.09 22.05
N ASP A 72 -11.94 34.61 22.32
CA ASP A 72 -11.30 34.54 23.63
C ASP A 72 -12.10 35.32 24.68
N ALA A 73 -11.85 35.02 25.96
CA ALA A 73 -12.47 35.73 27.07
C ALA A 73 -12.18 37.25 27.08
N ASP A 74 -11.11 37.69 26.40
CA ASP A 74 -10.77 39.10 26.23
C ASP A 74 -11.65 39.83 25.19
N GLY A 75 -12.43 39.09 24.39
CA GLY A 75 -13.30 39.61 23.35
C GLY A 75 -12.58 40.16 22.12
N GLN A 76 -11.25 40.08 22.06
CA GLN A 76 -10.43 40.70 21.01
C GLN A 76 -9.81 39.67 20.08
N ARG A 77 -9.37 38.52 20.62
CA ARG A 77 -8.70 37.48 19.86
C ARG A 77 -9.63 36.32 19.56
N VAL A 78 -9.39 35.64 18.44
CA VAL A 78 -10.15 34.46 18.04
C VAL A 78 -9.23 33.25 18.08
N GLU A 79 -9.43 32.40 19.09
CA GLU A 79 -8.76 31.12 19.24
C GLU A 79 -9.14 30.18 18.10
N ILE A 80 -8.15 29.49 17.55
CA ILE A 80 -8.34 28.38 16.61
C ILE A 80 -7.98 27.05 17.29
N THR A 81 -8.89 26.09 17.17
CA THR A 81 -8.74 24.72 17.68
C THR A 81 -9.03 23.71 16.58
N CYS A 82 -8.45 22.51 16.67
CA CYS A 82 -8.81 21.42 15.77
C CYS A 82 -10.29 21.07 15.96
N PHE A 83 -11.08 21.09 14.89
CA PHE A 83 -12.51 20.80 14.94
C PHE A 83 -12.79 19.39 15.48
N GLN A 84 -11.95 18.42 15.14
CA GLN A 84 -12.16 17.00 15.49
C GLN A 84 -11.91 16.69 16.96
N CYS A 85 -10.87 17.25 17.58
CA CYS A 85 -10.45 16.85 18.93
C CYS A 85 -10.34 18.01 19.93
N GLY A 86 -10.61 19.25 19.50
CA GLY A 86 -10.51 20.45 20.32
C GLY A 86 -9.09 20.85 20.71
N GLY A 87 -8.05 20.26 20.12
CA GLY A 87 -6.67 20.61 20.42
C GLY A 87 -6.35 22.05 20.04
N HIS A 88 -5.71 22.81 20.93
CA HIS A 88 -5.35 24.20 20.70
C HIS A 88 -4.32 24.32 19.57
N LEU A 89 -4.57 25.23 18.62
CA LEU A 89 -3.69 25.49 17.49
C LEU A 89 -2.99 26.85 17.64
N GLY A 90 -3.73 27.89 18.02
CA GLY A 90 -3.24 29.27 18.11
C GLY A 90 -4.38 30.26 17.93
N HIS A 91 -4.16 31.31 17.14
CA HIS A 91 -5.15 32.37 16.88
C HIS A 91 -5.29 32.70 15.40
N VAL A 92 -6.46 33.20 15.01
CA VAL A 92 -6.72 33.79 13.70
C VAL A 92 -6.91 35.31 13.80
N PHE A 93 -6.35 36.01 12.82
CA PHE A 93 -6.42 37.47 12.67
C PHE A 93 -6.98 37.78 11.29
N GLU A 94 -7.90 38.75 11.21
CA GLU A 94 -8.51 39.19 9.96
C GLU A 94 -8.28 40.70 9.79
N GLY A 95 -8.16 41.19 8.56
CA GLY A 95 -8.06 42.63 8.29
C GLY A 95 -6.64 43.19 8.15
N GLU A 96 -5.61 42.36 8.31
CA GLU A 96 -4.19 42.79 8.27
C GLU A 96 -3.63 43.04 6.87
N GLN A 97 -4.37 42.67 5.83
CA GLN A 97 -4.06 42.84 4.40
C GLN A 97 -2.74 42.18 3.94
N LEU A 98 -2.37 41.07 4.58
CA LEU A 98 -1.15 40.32 4.27
C LEU A 98 -1.30 39.42 3.04
N THR A 99 -2.52 38.94 2.76
CA THR A 99 -2.85 38.12 1.59
C THR A 99 -4.21 38.55 1.01
N PRO A 100 -4.57 38.13 -0.22
CA PRO A 100 -5.89 38.45 -0.79
C PRO A 100 -7.07 37.95 0.04
N LYS A 101 -6.89 36.85 0.78
CA LYS A 101 -7.91 36.30 1.70
C LYS A 101 -8.04 37.10 3.00
N ASN A 102 -7.07 37.98 3.27
CA ASN A 102 -7.07 38.92 4.38
C ASN A 102 -7.29 38.26 5.75
N VAL A 103 -6.78 37.04 5.88
CA VAL A 103 -6.86 36.22 7.09
C VAL A 103 -5.48 35.62 7.34
N ARG A 104 -5.11 35.52 8.61
CA ARG A 104 -3.86 34.92 9.07
C ARG A 104 -4.11 34.04 10.29
N HIS A 105 -3.93 32.75 10.11
CA HIS A 105 -3.87 31.76 11.18
C HIS A 105 -2.43 31.71 11.68
N CYS A 106 -2.18 32.17 12.90
CA CYS A 106 -0.90 32.08 13.58
C CYS A 106 -0.91 30.83 14.46
N VAL A 107 -0.20 29.79 14.03
CA VAL A 107 -0.35 28.44 14.59
C VAL A 107 0.92 28.01 15.32
N ASN A 108 0.80 27.28 16.42
CA ASN A 108 1.93 26.63 17.06
C ASN A 108 2.38 25.43 16.22
N SER A 109 3.67 25.37 15.88
CA SER A 109 4.29 24.23 15.19
C SER A 109 4.05 22.94 15.97
N VAL A 110 4.21 22.96 17.29
CA VAL A 110 4.01 21.77 18.14
C VAL A 110 2.59 21.23 18.14
N SER A 111 1.59 22.02 17.76
CA SER A 111 0.20 21.58 17.63
C SER A 111 -0.06 20.78 16.35
N MET A 112 0.92 20.72 15.46
CA MET A 112 0.81 20.07 14.15
C MET A 112 1.87 18.98 13.96
N ILE A 113 1.61 18.12 12.99
CA ILE A 113 2.61 17.26 12.38
C ILE A 113 2.49 17.42 10.86
N PHE A 114 3.63 17.52 10.18
CA PHE A 114 3.64 17.62 8.74
C PHE A 114 3.59 16.23 8.09
N GLN A 115 2.67 16.08 7.13
CA GLN A 115 2.62 14.97 6.20
C GLN A 115 3.05 15.51 4.85
N ALA A 116 4.24 15.10 4.38
CA ALA A 116 4.70 15.46 3.04
C ALA A 116 3.65 15.05 2.00
N ALA A 117 3.43 15.91 1.01
CA ALA A 117 2.76 15.51 -0.20
C ALA A 117 3.60 14.38 -0.80
N PRO A 118 2.96 13.37 -1.41
CA PRO A 118 3.71 12.45 -2.23
C PRO A 118 4.49 13.27 -3.26
N ASP A 119 5.81 13.29 -3.12
CA ASP A 119 6.70 14.03 -4.01
C ASP A 119 6.46 13.51 -5.43
N SER A 120 5.97 14.38 -6.32
CA SER A 120 5.85 14.05 -7.74
C SER A 120 7.21 13.90 -8.45
N THR A 121 8.32 13.97 -7.70
CA THR A 121 9.71 13.84 -8.16
C THR A 121 10.54 12.83 -7.39
N THR A 122 9.94 12.04 -6.50
CA THR A 122 10.47 10.73 -6.14
C THR A 122 9.44 9.68 -6.52
N ASN A 123 9.69 8.96 -7.62
CA ASN A 123 9.19 7.59 -7.78
C ASN A 123 9.84 6.73 -6.68
N LEU A 124 9.48 6.95 -5.42
CA LEU A 124 9.27 5.83 -4.53
C LEU A 124 7.95 5.24 -5.01
N SER A 125 8.01 4.41 -6.04
CA SER A 125 7.01 3.36 -6.20
C SER A 125 6.96 2.68 -4.83
N ILE A 126 5.93 2.96 -4.02
CA ILE A 126 5.63 2.09 -2.90
C ILE A 126 5.20 0.81 -3.59
N SER A 127 6.17 -0.03 -3.87
CA SER A 127 5.94 -1.32 -4.46
C SER A 127 5.13 -2.11 -3.46
N GLU A 128 3.99 -2.61 -3.90
CA GLU A 128 3.19 -3.52 -3.13
C GLU A 128 3.62 -4.96 -3.41
N PHE A 129 3.20 -5.88 -2.53
CA PHE A 129 3.53 -7.28 -2.64
C PHE A 129 2.28 -8.13 -2.83
N ALA A 130 2.37 -9.14 -3.69
CA ALA A 130 1.38 -10.18 -3.86
C ALA A 130 2.07 -11.55 -3.79
N THR A 131 1.41 -12.55 -3.19
CA THR A 131 1.94 -13.91 -3.12
C THR A 131 0.88 -14.91 -3.59
N PHE A 132 1.15 -15.61 -4.69
CA PHE A 132 0.21 -16.52 -5.33
C PHE A 132 0.80 -17.90 -5.57
N GLY A 133 0.02 -18.95 -5.31
CA GLY A 133 0.27 -20.32 -5.74
C GLY A 133 -0.75 -20.75 -6.79
N ALA A 134 -0.28 -21.35 -7.88
CA ALA A 134 -1.12 -21.70 -9.04
C ALA A 134 -0.58 -22.92 -9.82
N GLY A 135 -0.01 -23.89 -9.11
CA GLY A 135 0.73 -25.01 -9.70
C GLY A 135 2.23 -24.74 -9.77
N CYS A 136 2.92 -25.35 -10.74
CA CYS A 136 4.36 -25.19 -10.93
C CYS A 136 4.77 -23.72 -11.03
N PHE A 137 5.59 -23.25 -10.09
CA PHE A 137 5.97 -21.84 -9.98
C PHE A 137 6.74 -21.29 -11.20
N TRP A 138 7.37 -22.12 -12.03
CA TRP A 138 8.09 -21.69 -13.23
C TRP A 138 7.13 -21.15 -14.29
N CYS A 139 5.92 -21.72 -14.36
CA CYS A 139 4.87 -21.20 -15.23
C CYS A 139 4.41 -19.83 -14.75
N VAL A 140 4.21 -19.71 -13.44
CA VAL A 140 3.62 -18.54 -12.80
C VAL A 140 4.60 -17.37 -12.82
N GLU A 141 5.88 -17.64 -12.53
CA GLU A 141 6.98 -16.67 -12.57
C GLU A 141 7.09 -16.05 -13.95
N ALA A 142 7.18 -16.88 -15.00
CA ALA A 142 7.32 -16.42 -16.38
C ALA A 142 6.14 -15.56 -16.84
N ILE A 143 4.93 -15.81 -16.33
CA ILE A 143 3.72 -15.04 -16.62
C ILE A 143 3.81 -13.65 -15.97
N PHE A 144 4.02 -13.59 -14.65
CA PHE A 144 4.02 -12.31 -13.93
C PHE A 144 5.25 -11.46 -14.24
N ALA A 145 6.43 -12.06 -14.45
CA ALA A 145 7.65 -11.33 -14.77
C ALA A 145 7.56 -10.53 -16.08
N ALA A 146 6.68 -10.96 -17.00
CA ALA A 146 6.45 -10.33 -18.29
C ALA A 146 5.49 -9.12 -18.26
N LEU A 147 4.82 -8.84 -17.13
CA LEU A 147 3.82 -7.77 -17.04
C LEU A 147 4.43 -6.38 -16.78
N LYS A 148 3.96 -5.37 -17.51
CA LYS A 148 4.19 -3.95 -17.16
C LYS A 148 3.66 -3.69 -15.75
N GLY A 149 4.41 -2.90 -14.99
CA GLY A 149 4.11 -2.63 -13.59
C GLY A 149 4.64 -3.68 -12.60
N VAL A 150 4.98 -4.90 -13.04
CA VAL A 150 5.66 -5.86 -12.17
C VAL A 150 7.16 -5.56 -12.12
N ILE A 151 7.65 -5.27 -10.92
CA ILE A 151 9.04 -4.88 -10.65
C ILE A 151 9.90 -6.14 -10.53
N LYS A 152 9.49 -7.09 -9.68
CA LYS A 152 10.24 -8.32 -9.41
C LYS A 152 9.28 -9.48 -9.16
N VAL A 153 9.67 -10.67 -9.59
CA VAL A 153 9.00 -11.92 -9.23
C VAL A 153 10.06 -12.88 -8.69
N GLN A 154 9.75 -13.57 -7.62
CA GLN A 154 10.63 -14.57 -7.02
C GLN A 154 9.86 -15.86 -6.72
N SER A 155 10.36 -16.98 -7.22
CA SER A 155 9.82 -18.31 -6.93
C SER A 155 10.20 -18.77 -5.51
N GLY A 156 9.28 -19.45 -4.83
CA GLY A 156 9.53 -19.93 -3.46
C GLY A 156 8.38 -20.74 -2.85
N TYR A 157 8.42 -20.85 -1.53
CA TYR A 157 7.51 -21.67 -0.73
C TYR A 157 6.82 -20.83 0.35
N ALA A 158 5.52 -21.06 0.58
CA ALA A 158 4.75 -20.40 1.64
C ALA A 158 3.64 -21.28 2.21
N GLY A 159 3.21 -20.99 3.44
CA GLY A 159 2.11 -21.67 4.14
C GLY A 159 2.51 -22.87 5.01
N GLY A 160 3.77 -23.30 4.97
CA GLY A 160 4.35 -24.28 5.89
C GLY A 160 5.42 -23.69 6.81
N GLU A 161 6.05 -24.54 7.62
CA GLU A 161 7.10 -24.12 8.55
C GLU A 161 8.48 -23.96 7.90
N ALA A 162 9.30 -23.02 8.40
CA ALA A 162 10.64 -22.69 7.90
C ALA A 162 11.57 -23.89 7.73
N ARG A 163 11.58 -24.80 8.71
CA ARG A 163 12.50 -25.96 8.76
C ARG A 163 12.35 -26.92 7.57
N HIS A 164 11.23 -26.86 6.85
CA HIS A 164 10.94 -27.75 5.73
C HIS A 164 10.79 -27.00 4.39
N ALA A 165 11.21 -25.74 4.32
CA ALA A 165 11.13 -24.91 3.13
C ALA A 165 12.31 -25.12 2.17
N ASN A 166 12.45 -26.35 1.64
CA ASN A 166 13.41 -26.70 0.60
C ASN A 166 12.74 -27.65 -0.41
N TYR A 167 13.22 -27.66 -1.65
CA TYR A 167 12.58 -28.35 -2.76
C TYR A 167 12.30 -29.83 -2.47
N ASP A 168 13.30 -30.55 -1.95
CA ASP A 168 13.20 -31.98 -1.64
C ASP A 168 12.10 -32.27 -0.61
N SER A 169 12.03 -31.43 0.43
CA SER A 169 11.01 -31.55 1.48
C SER A 169 9.62 -31.18 0.96
N VAL A 170 9.51 -30.11 0.17
CA VAL A 170 8.24 -29.63 -0.39
C VAL A 170 7.66 -30.62 -1.40
N CYS A 171 8.50 -31.25 -2.23
CA CYS A 171 8.11 -32.29 -3.18
C CYS A 171 7.46 -33.52 -2.51
N SER A 172 7.70 -33.73 -1.20
CA SER A 172 7.03 -34.80 -0.45
C SER A 172 5.52 -34.55 -0.24
N GLY A 173 5.05 -33.31 -0.39
CA GLY A 173 3.66 -32.89 -0.17
C GLY A 173 3.21 -32.85 1.30
N ARG A 174 4.13 -33.04 2.25
CA ARG A 174 3.80 -33.17 3.69
C ARG A 174 4.13 -31.94 4.54
N THR A 175 4.68 -30.89 3.94
CA THR A 175 5.22 -29.73 4.67
C THR A 175 4.20 -28.62 4.90
N GLY A 176 3.05 -28.68 4.24
CA GLY A 176 2.05 -27.60 4.22
C GLY A 176 2.38 -26.46 3.24
N HIS A 177 3.61 -26.43 2.71
CA HIS A 177 4.02 -25.42 1.74
C HIS A 177 3.27 -25.57 0.41
N ALA A 178 2.93 -24.44 -0.20
CA ALA A 178 2.64 -24.32 -1.62
C ALA A 178 3.88 -23.82 -2.35
N GLU A 179 4.08 -24.25 -3.59
CA GLU A 179 4.87 -23.51 -4.56
C GLU A 179 4.15 -22.19 -4.88
N VAL A 180 4.86 -21.08 -4.69
CA VAL A 180 4.33 -19.74 -4.87
C VAL A 180 5.31 -18.86 -5.62
N VAL A 181 4.78 -17.78 -6.18
CA VAL A 181 5.58 -16.62 -6.58
C VAL A 181 5.29 -15.46 -5.64
N HIS A 182 6.35 -14.75 -5.28
CA HIS A 182 6.28 -13.49 -4.55
C HIS A 182 6.56 -12.34 -5.53
N ILE A 183 5.58 -11.47 -5.70
CA ILE A 183 5.53 -10.44 -6.74
C ILE A 183 5.63 -9.09 -6.06
N GLU A 184 6.63 -8.31 -6.45
CA GLU A 184 6.76 -6.89 -6.15
C GLU A 184 6.24 -6.11 -7.37
N PHE A 185 5.26 -5.23 -7.16
CA PHE A 185 4.62 -4.50 -8.25
C PHE A 185 4.35 -3.03 -7.91
N ASP A 186 4.31 -2.19 -8.92
CA ASP A 186 3.96 -0.78 -8.80
C ASP A 186 2.44 -0.61 -8.97
N PRO A 187 1.69 -0.28 -7.89
CA PRO A 187 0.24 -0.13 -7.94
C PRO A 187 -0.23 1.02 -8.84
N SER A 188 0.66 1.93 -9.25
CA SER A 188 0.34 2.99 -10.22
C SER A 188 0.34 2.50 -11.67
N MET A 189 1.00 1.37 -11.94
CA MET A 189 1.10 0.77 -13.28
C MET A 189 0.26 -0.49 -13.43
N ILE A 190 0.13 -1.29 -12.38
CA ILE A 190 -0.71 -2.50 -12.36
C ILE A 190 -1.37 -2.66 -11.00
N SER A 191 -2.69 -2.79 -10.99
CA SER A 191 -3.47 -2.96 -9.76
C SER A 191 -3.45 -4.40 -9.26
N TYR A 192 -3.73 -4.60 -7.96
CA TYR A 192 -3.92 -5.94 -7.39
C TYR A 192 -5.08 -6.69 -8.06
N ASP A 193 -6.15 -6.00 -8.46
CA ASP A 193 -7.28 -6.61 -9.18
C ASP A 193 -6.86 -7.15 -10.55
N GLU A 194 -5.99 -6.43 -11.28
CA GLU A 194 -5.40 -6.92 -12.52
C GLU A 194 -4.50 -8.13 -12.29
N LEU A 195 -3.71 -8.15 -11.21
CA LEU A 195 -2.90 -9.31 -10.85
C LEU A 195 -3.77 -10.54 -10.54
N LEU A 196 -4.90 -10.36 -9.84
CA LEU A 196 -5.89 -11.42 -9.62
C LEU A 196 -6.51 -11.89 -10.93
N GLU A 197 -6.85 -10.98 -11.84
CA GLU A 197 -7.39 -11.34 -13.16
C GLU A 197 -6.38 -12.18 -13.95
N VAL A 198 -5.10 -11.80 -13.94
CA VAL A 198 -4.03 -12.61 -14.55
C VAL A 198 -3.95 -13.97 -13.87
N LEU A 199 -3.95 -14.05 -12.54
CA LEU A 199 -3.90 -15.30 -11.79
C LEU A 199 -5.01 -16.25 -12.23
N PHE A 200 -6.27 -15.82 -12.18
CA PHE A 200 -7.43 -16.66 -12.49
C PHE A 200 -7.53 -17.01 -13.98
N LYS A 201 -6.92 -16.25 -14.90
CA LYS A 201 -6.86 -16.62 -16.32
C LYS A 201 -5.68 -17.54 -16.67
N SER A 202 -4.71 -17.68 -15.78
CA SER A 202 -3.44 -18.37 -16.03
C SER A 202 -3.42 -19.85 -15.60
N HIS A 203 -4.37 -20.28 -14.78
CA HIS A 203 -4.45 -21.65 -14.27
C HIS A 203 -5.91 -22.11 -14.12
N ASP A 204 -6.13 -23.40 -13.87
CA ASP A 204 -7.44 -23.92 -13.45
C ASP A 204 -7.59 -23.79 -11.92
N PRO A 205 -8.45 -22.90 -11.40
CA PRO A 205 -8.64 -22.66 -9.97
C PRO A 205 -9.66 -23.62 -9.34
N THR A 206 -10.17 -24.61 -10.09
CA THR A 206 -11.21 -25.54 -9.63
C THR A 206 -10.68 -26.91 -9.21
N THR A 207 -9.40 -27.18 -9.47
CA THR A 207 -8.74 -28.44 -9.14
C THR A 207 -8.03 -28.37 -7.78
N LEU A 208 -8.57 -29.09 -6.79
CA LEU A 208 -8.00 -29.13 -5.45
C LEU A 208 -6.64 -29.85 -5.45
N ASN A 209 -5.60 -29.20 -4.90
CA ASN A 209 -4.24 -29.76 -4.76
C ASN A 209 -3.67 -30.34 -6.07
N GLN A 210 -3.96 -29.69 -7.19
CA GLN A 210 -3.52 -30.14 -8.51
C GLN A 210 -3.54 -28.98 -9.50
N GLN A 211 -2.60 -29.01 -10.46
CA GLN A 211 -2.67 -28.20 -11.67
C GLN A 211 -2.24 -29.01 -12.89
N GLY A 212 -3.18 -29.32 -13.78
CA GLY A 212 -2.91 -30.19 -14.92
C GLY A 212 -2.43 -31.58 -14.46
N ASN A 213 -1.23 -31.98 -14.86
CA ASN A 213 -0.63 -33.25 -14.46
C ASN A 213 0.16 -33.17 -13.14
N ASP A 214 0.41 -31.97 -12.62
CA ASP A 214 1.16 -31.75 -11.38
C ASP A 214 0.20 -31.93 -10.19
N LYS A 215 0.37 -33.02 -9.44
CA LYS A 215 -0.53 -33.44 -8.35
C LYS A 215 0.18 -33.37 -7.00
N GLY A 216 -0.44 -32.67 -6.06
CA GLY A 216 0.11 -32.51 -4.72
C GLY A 216 -0.34 -31.20 -4.08
N THR A 217 -0.36 -31.16 -2.75
CA THR A 217 -0.72 -29.97 -1.95
C THR A 217 0.19 -28.78 -2.24
N GLN A 218 1.43 -29.03 -2.68
CA GLN A 218 2.36 -28.00 -3.12
C GLN A 218 1.89 -27.27 -4.40
N TYR A 219 1.04 -27.89 -5.22
CA TYR A 219 0.53 -27.32 -6.47
C TYR A 219 -0.87 -26.70 -6.34
N ARG A 220 -1.37 -26.55 -5.11
CA ARG A 220 -2.71 -26.00 -4.87
C ARG A 220 -2.82 -24.54 -5.32
N SER A 221 -4.01 -24.14 -5.73
CA SER A 221 -4.36 -22.74 -5.97
C SER A 221 -4.52 -22.02 -4.62
N VAL A 222 -3.73 -20.98 -4.37
CA VAL A 222 -3.75 -20.22 -3.10
C VAL A 222 -3.36 -18.76 -3.30
N ILE A 223 -4.01 -17.87 -2.55
CA ILE A 223 -3.69 -16.45 -2.44
C ILE A 223 -3.28 -16.18 -0.99
N PHE A 224 -2.01 -15.85 -0.77
CA PHE A 224 -1.53 -15.39 0.53
C PHE A 224 -1.61 -13.87 0.59
N THR A 225 -2.57 -13.38 1.39
CA THR A 225 -2.96 -11.97 1.47
C THR A 225 -2.09 -11.20 2.47
N HIS A 226 -1.59 -10.04 2.06
CA HIS A 226 -0.68 -9.21 2.87
C HIS A 226 -1.40 -8.19 3.76
N ASN A 227 -2.67 -7.88 3.47
CA ASN A 227 -3.47 -6.91 4.20
C ASN A 227 -4.97 -7.15 4.01
N ALA A 228 -5.80 -6.39 4.74
CA ALA A 228 -7.25 -6.51 4.69
C ALA A 228 -7.86 -6.15 3.32
N GLU A 229 -7.23 -5.27 2.55
CA GLU A 229 -7.70 -4.91 1.22
C GLU A 229 -7.53 -6.07 0.23
N GLN A 230 -6.40 -6.78 0.28
CA GLN A 230 -6.19 -7.98 -0.53
C GLN A 230 -7.17 -9.09 -0.20
N ILE A 231 -7.51 -9.28 1.08
CA ILE A 231 -8.56 -10.22 1.50
C ILE A 231 -9.89 -9.85 0.84
N LEU A 232 -10.29 -8.58 0.90
CA LEU A 232 -11.54 -8.11 0.32
C LEU A 232 -11.57 -8.34 -1.21
N LYS A 233 -10.52 -7.90 -1.92
CA LYS A 233 -10.42 -8.02 -3.38
C LYS A 233 -10.38 -9.46 -3.86
N ALA A 234 -9.62 -10.33 -3.19
CA ALA A 234 -9.55 -11.75 -3.53
C ALA A 234 -10.93 -12.43 -3.39
N ASN A 235 -11.65 -12.16 -2.28
CA ASN A 235 -13.00 -12.68 -2.08
C ASN A 235 -13.98 -12.15 -3.14
N GLN A 236 -13.94 -10.84 -3.42
CA GLN A 236 -14.79 -10.21 -4.43
C GLN A 236 -14.54 -10.80 -5.83
N MET A 237 -13.29 -11.00 -6.23
CA MET A 237 -12.95 -11.60 -7.52
C MET A 237 -13.48 -13.03 -7.63
N ILE A 238 -13.31 -13.86 -6.59
CA ILE A 238 -13.85 -15.24 -6.57
C ILE A 238 -15.38 -15.20 -6.69
N GLU A 239 -16.05 -14.33 -5.93
CA GLU A 239 -17.50 -14.18 -5.99
C GLU A 239 -17.98 -13.77 -7.40
N GLN A 240 -17.35 -12.77 -8.00
CA GLN A 240 -17.66 -12.30 -9.36
C GLN A 240 -17.48 -13.42 -10.40
N LEU A 241 -16.37 -14.17 -10.35
CA LEU A 241 -16.10 -15.27 -11.29
C LEU A 241 -17.11 -16.41 -11.14
N GLN A 242 -17.53 -16.72 -9.92
CA GLN A 242 -18.57 -17.73 -9.67
C GLN A 242 -19.94 -17.27 -10.15
N GLN A 243 -20.32 -16.02 -9.87
CA GLN A 243 -21.58 -15.43 -10.35
C GLN A 243 -21.64 -15.39 -11.88
N ALA A 244 -20.53 -15.03 -12.52
CA ALA A 244 -20.38 -15.01 -13.98
C ALA A 244 -20.29 -16.41 -14.61
N ARG A 245 -20.18 -17.48 -13.79
CA ARG A 245 -20.04 -18.88 -14.25
C ARG A 245 -18.91 -19.07 -15.26
N ILE A 246 -17.78 -18.39 -15.03
CA ILE A 246 -16.60 -18.50 -15.89
C ILE A 246 -16.05 -19.93 -15.86
N TRP A 247 -16.12 -20.58 -14.71
CA TRP A 247 -15.65 -21.94 -14.51
C TRP A 247 -16.84 -22.92 -14.36
N PRO A 248 -16.75 -24.12 -14.94
CA PRO A 248 -17.82 -25.12 -14.86
C PRO A 248 -17.94 -25.73 -13.45
N ASN A 249 -16.84 -25.74 -12.69
CA ASN A 249 -16.77 -26.24 -11.33
C ASN A 249 -16.53 -25.06 -10.35
N PRO A 250 -16.89 -25.22 -9.06
CA PRO A 250 -16.60 -24.22 -8.04
C PRO A 250 -15.10 -23.91 -7.93
N ILE A 251 -14.78 -22.65 -7.65
CA ILE A 251 -13.40 -22.24 -7.37
C ILE A 251 -13.00 -22.78 -6.00
N VAL A 252 -11.85 -23.45 -5.93
CA VAL A 252 -11.28 -24.02 -4.69
C VAL A 252 -10.02 -23.31 -4.24
N THR A 253 -9.71 -22.15 -4.83
CA THR A 253 -8.58 -21.30 -4.44
C THR A 253 -8.66 -20.94 -2.96
N GLU A 254 -7.62 -21.29 -2.22
CA GLU A 254 -7.47 -20.95 -0.80
C GLU A 254 -7.13 -19.46 -0.65
N ILE A 255 -7.78 -18.76 0.29
CA ILE A 255 -7.36 -17.41 0.72
C ILE A 255 -6.84 -17.53 2.15
N SER A 256 -5.56 -17.27 2.33
CA SER A 256 -4.87 -17.38 3.63
C SER A 256 -4.08 -16.11 3.92
N ALA A 257 -3.82 -15.84 5.21
CA ALA A 257 -2.95 -14.73 5.59
C ALA A 257 -1.50 -15.03 5.19
N PHE A 258 -0.80 -14.04 4.67
CA PHE A 258 0.63 -14.14 4.42
C PHE A 258 1.39 -14.07 5.75
N GLU A 259 2.16 -15.10 6.07
CA GLU A 259 3.02 -15.13 7.26
C GLU A 259 4.50 -14.96 6.88
N ASN A 260 5.02 -15.87 6.05
CA ASN A 260 6.42 -15.90 5.65
C ASN A 260 6.56 -16.38 4.19
N PHE A 261 7.64 -15.94 3.55
CA PHE A 261 8.08 -16.43 2.23
C PHE A 261 9.48 -17.01 2.35
N TYR A 262 9.68 -18.19 1.77
CA TYR A 262 10.97 -18.85 1.71
C TYR A 262 11.41 -18.93 0.25
N PRO A 263 12.43 -18.17 -0.18
CA PRO A 263 12.96 -18.26 -1.53
C PRO A 263 13.31 -19.69 -1.91
N ALA A 264 12.95 -20.08 -3.14
CA ALA A 264 13.45 -21.32 -3.72
C ALA A 264 14.96 -21.22 -3.96
N GLU A 265 15.57 -22.37 -4.17
CA GLU A 265 16.98 -22.48 -4.51
C GLU A 265 17.29 -21.71 -5.81
N SER A 266 18.43 -21.00 -5.85
CA SER A 266 18.78 -20.09 -6.96
C SER A 266 18.79 -20.70 -8.37
N TYR A 267 18.82 -22.02 -8.49
CA TYR A 267 18.69 -22.69 -9.80
C TYR A 267 17.27 -22.64 -10.36
N HIS A 268 16.25 -22.32 -9.55
CA HIS A 268 14.88 -22.10 -9.99
C HIS A 268 14.64 -20.68 -10.52
N ASP A 269 15.53 -19.73 -10.27
CA ASP A 269 15.36 -18.34 -10.71
C ASP A 269 15.41 -18.25 -12.24
N ASP A 270 14.39 -17.62 -12.85
CA ASP A 270 14.25 -17.45 -14.30
C ASP A 270 14.35 -18.79 -15.07
N TYR A 271 13.90 -19.89 -14.46
CA TYR A 271 14.15 -21.23 -15.00
C TYR A 271 13.68 -21.39 -16.44
N PHE A 272 12.46 -20.90 -16.75
CA PHE A 272 11.94 -20.97 -18.12
C PHE A 272 12.74 -20.12 -19.12
N ALA A 273 13.24 -18.95 -18.69
CA ALA A 273 14.06 -18.11 -19.56
C ALA A 273 15.44 -18.73 -19.82
N LYS A 274 16.03 -19.38 -18.81
CA LYS A 274 17.35 -20.03 -18.89
C LYS A 274 17.32 -21.42 -19.54
N HIS A 275 16.21 -22.14 -19.40
CA HIS A 275 16.10 -23.56 -19.75
C HIS A 275 14.86 -23.88 -20.60
N GLY A 276 14.39 -22.91 -21.39
CA GLY A 276 13.17 -23.05 -22.18
C GLY A 276 13.12 -24.28 -23.08
N GLU A 277 14.26 -24.78 -23.56
CA GLU A 277 14.38 -25.98 -24.40
C GLU A 277 14.12 -27.30 -23.66
N GLN A 278 14.11 -27.31 -22.31
CA GLN A 278 13.85 -28.51 -21.54
C GLN A 278 12.47 -29.11 -21.88
N PRO A 279 12.33 -30.45 -21.95
CA PRO A 279 11.09 -31.09 -22.35
C PRO A 279 9.86 -30.64 -21.54
N TYR A 280 10.02 -30.50 -20.22
CA TYR A 280 8.94 -29.99 -19.35
C TYR A 280 8.56 -28.55 -19.70
N CYS A 281 9.55 -27.67 -19.93
CA CYS A 281 9.30 -26.29 -20.34
C CYS A 281 8.56 -26.20 -21.67
N GLN A 282 8.93 -27.01 -22.65
CA GLN A 282 8.28 -27.04 -23.96
C GLN A 282 6.85 -27.59 -23.90
N MET A 283 6.61 -28.63 -23.09
CA MET A 283 5.31 -29.30 -23.02
C MET A 283 4.30 -28.62 -22.10
N VAL A 284 4.77 -27.99 -21.01
CA VAL A 284 3.88 -27.48 -19.93
C VAL A 284 3.94 -25.96 -19.83
N VAL A 285 5.14 -25.38 -19.77
CA VAL A 285 5.32 -23.94 -19.49
C VAL A 285 5.02 -23.10 -20.73
N LYS A 286 5.65 -23.42 -21.86
CA LYS A 286 5.57 -22.66 -23.11
C LYS A 286 4.12 -22.47 -23.61
N PRO A 287 3.24 -23.50 -23.67
CA PRO A 287 1.87 -23.30 -24.13
C PRO A 287 1.07 -22.34 -23.25
N LYS A 288 1.30 -22.36 -21.92
CA LYS A 288 0.66 -21.45 -20.98
C LYS A 288 1.13 -20.02 -21.17
N VAL A 289 2.45 -19.82 -21.26
CA VAL A 289 3.05 -18.50 -21.50
C VAL A 289 2.62 -17.92 -22.86
N ASP A 290 2.60 -18.72 -23.93
CA ASP A 290 2.20 -18.26 -25.26
C ASP A 290 0.70 -17.87 -25.30
N LYS A 291 -0.17 -18.63 -24.61
CA LYS A 291 -1.59 -18.27 -24.45
C LYS A 291 -1.75 -16.96 -23.67
N PHE A 292 -1.01 -16.82 -22.57
CA PHE A 292 -0.99 -15.61 -21.76
C PHE A 292 -0.56 -14.39 -22.57
N LYS A 293 0.56 -14.47 -23.31
CA LYS A 293 1.06 -13.36 -24.14
C LYS A 293 0.05 -12.89 -25.18
N LYS A 294 -0.78 -13.78 -25.71
CA LYS A 294 -1.88 -13.42 -26.63
C LYS A 294 -3.03 -12.71 -25.91
N LEU A 295 -3.39 -13.16 -24.71
CA LEU A 295 -4.52 -12.61 -23.95
C LEU A 295 -4.22 -11.24 -23.32
N PHE A 296 -2.96 -10.96 -23.00
CA PHE A 296 -2.54 -9.78 -22.26
C PHE A 296 -1.47 -8.97 -23.00
N ALA A 297 -1.49 -8.98 -24.34
CA ALA A 297 -0.48 -8.34 -25.18
C ALA A 297 -0.26 -6.85 -24.87
N ASP A 298 -1.32 -6.14 -24.49
CA ASP A 298 -1.32 -4.75 -24.06
C ASP A 298 -0.62 -4.52 -22.71
N LYS A 299 -0.61 -5.54 -21.84
CA LYS A 299 0.00 -5.52 -20.51
C LYS A 299 1.43 -6.04 -20.47
N LEU A 300 1.98 -6.57 -21.56
CA LEU A 300 3.36 -7.08 -21.60
C LEU A 300 4.38 -5.93 -21.63
N LYS A 301 5.54 -6.14 -20.99
CA LYS A 301 6.72 -5.24 -21.05
C LYS A 301 7.21 -5.02 -22.47
#